data_AF-D5H101-F1
#
_entry.id   AF-D5H101-F1
#
_cell.length_a   1.000
_cell.length_b   1.000
_cell.length_c   1.000
_cell.angle_alpha   90.00
_cell.angle_beta   90.00
_cell.angle_gamma   90.00
#
_symmetry.space_group_name_H-M   'P 1'
#
loop_
_entity.id
_entity.type
_entity.pdbx_description
1 polymer ?
#
loop_
_entity_poly.entity_id
_entity_poly.type
_entity_poly.pdbx_seq_one_letter_code
_entity_poly.pdbx_strand_id
1 'polypeptide(L)' 'MNKYATLYWLIAVLLYLGYSFITNDWERSWIIWPIAGILYGIIEKIISLCHNDIAAE' A
#
# COMPACT_ATOMS: atom_id res chain seq x y z
N MET A 1 12.61 1.41 10.73
CA MET A 1 11.37 0.83 10.16
C MET A 1 10.29 1.89 10.19
N ASN A 2 9.85 2.35 9.02
CA ASN A 2 8.87 3.43 8.91
C ASN A 2 7.51 2.92 9.37
N LYS A 3 7.01 3.45 10.50
CA LYS A 3 5.77 3.02 11.17
C LYS A 3 4.56 2.97 10.19
N TYR A 4 4.59 3.86 9.20
CA TYR A 4 3.60 3.96 8.13
C TYR A 4 3.57 2.74 7.20
N ALA A 5 4.71 2.11 6.93
CA ALA A 5 4.79 0.93 6.07
C ALA A 5 4.07 -0.28 6.69
N THR A 6 4.14 -0.43 8.01
CA THR A 6 3.43 -1.50 8.73
C THR A 6 1.91 -1.28 8.70
N LEU A 7 1.47 -0.04 8.94
CA LEU A 7 0.04 0.30 8.87
C LEU A 7 -0.52 0.09 7.46
N TYR A 8 0.24 0.54 6.45
CA TYR A 8 -0.09 0.35 5.04
C TYR A 8 -0.29 -1.12 4.68
N TRP A 9 0.65 -1.97 5.11
CA TRP A 9 0.58 -3.40 4.88
C TRP A 9 -0.62 -4.07 5.57
N LEU A 10 -0.92 -3.68 6.81
CA LEU A 10 -2.11 -4.19 7.51
C LEU A 10 -3.41 -3.83 6.78
N ILE A 11 -3.50 -2.62 6.24
CA ILE A 11 -4.67 -2.19 5.43
C ILE A 11 -4.74 -2.99 4.12
N ALA A 12 -3.61 -3.21 3.44
CA ALA A 12 -3.57 -4.01 2.21
C ALA A 12 -4.06 -5.45 2.45
N VAL A 13 -3.62 -6.07 3.56
CA VAL A 13 -4.07 -7.40 3.97
C VAL A 13 -5.55 -7.42 4.34
N LEU A 14 -6.04 -6.39 5.05
CA LEU A 14 -7.45 -6.25 5.39
C LEU A 14 -8.32 -6.14 4.13
N LEU A 15 -7.89 -5.35 3.14
CA LEU A 15 -8.59 -5.22 1.86
C LEU A 15 -8.57 -6.55 1.08
N TYR A 16 -7.42 -7.23 1.05
CA TYR A 16 -7.29 -8.54 0.41
C TYR A 16 -8.24 -9.57 1.03
N LEU A 17 -8.18 -9.74 2.35
CA LEU A 17 -9.04 -10.70 3.07
C LEU A 17 -10.52 -10.31 3.00
N GLY A 18 -10.85 -9.04 3.22
CA GLY A 18 -12.23 -8.55 3.17
C GLY A 18 -12.85 -8.77 1.79
N TYR A 19 -12.13 -8.45 0.72
CA TYR A 19 -12.60 -8.68 -0.64
C TYR A 19 -12.74 -10.18 -0.95
N SER A 20 -11.73 -11.00 -0.59
CA SER A 20 -11.76 -12.46 -0.77
C SER A 20 -12.94 -13.11 -0.05
N PHE A 21 -13.25 -12.70 1.19
CA PHE A 21 -14.38 -13.25 1.94
C PHE A 21 -15.75 -12.80 1.40
N ILE A 22 -15.86 -11.57 0.91
CA ILE A 22 -17.13 -11.04 0.37
C ILE A 22 -17.47 -11.69 -0.98
N THR A 23 -16.48 -11.82 -1.86
CA THR A 23 -16.72 -12.34 -3.23
C THR A 23 -16.52 -13.84 -3.35
N ASN A 24 -15.86 -14.51 -2.39
CA ASN A 24 -15.37 -15.89 -2.52
C ASN A 24 -14.52 -16.14 -3.78
N ASP A 25 -14.13 -15.09 -4.50
CA ASP A 25 -13.39 -15.12 -5.75
C ASP A 25 -11.90 -14.89 -5.48
N TRP A 26 -11.26 -15.93 -4.95
CA TRP A 26 -9.84 -15.93 -4.62
C TRP A 26 -8.93 -15.73 -5.85
N GLU A 27 -9.39 -16.13 -7.04
CA GLU A 27 -8.67 -15.94 -8.30
C GLU A 27 -8.52 -14.46 -8.69
N ARG A 28 -9.55 -13.64 -8.44
CA ARG A 28 -9.54 -12.22 -8.81
C ARG A 28 -8.96 -11.34 -7.70
N SER A 29 -9.09 -11.79 -6.45
CA SER A 29 -8.58 -11.11 -5.26
C SER A 29 -7.07 -10.91 -5.27
N TRP A 30 -6.33 -11.73 -6.04
CA TRP A 30 -4.88 -11.58 -6.21
C TRP A 30 -4.49 -10.23 -6.84
N ILE A 31 -5.38 -9.55 -7.57
CA ILE A 31 -5.13 -8.21 -8.16
C ILE A 31 -4.82 -7.13 -7.11
N ILE A 32 -5.26 -7.32 -5.85
CA ILE A 32 -4.98 -6.37 -4.77
C ILE A 32 -3.49 -6.30 -4.44
N TRP A 33 -2.75 -7.39 -4.65
CA TRP A 33 -1.31 -7.47 -4.41
C TRP A 33 -0.46 -6.55 -5.30
N PRO A 34 -0.56 -6.61 -6.65
CA PRO A 34 0.16 -5.68 -7.52
C PRO A 34 -0.28 -4.23 -7.30
N ILE A 35 -1.57 -3.97 -7.02
CA ILE A 35 -2.04 -2.62 -6.68
C ILE A 35 -1.34 -2.11 -5.41
N ALA A 36 -1.23 -2.95 -4.37
CA ALA A 36 -0.58 -2.58 -3.14
C ALA A 36 0.93 -2.30 -3.33
N GLY A 37 1.61 -3.10 -4.16
CA GLY A 37 3.01 -2.88 -4.51
C GLY A 37 3.24 -1.53 -5.21
N ILE A 38 2.39 -1.20 -6.19
CA ILE A 38 2.47 0.08 -6.92
C ILE A 38 2.23 1.26 -5.97
N LEU A 39 1.19 1.19 -5.13
CA LEU A 39 0.88 2.28 -4.20
C LEU A 39 2.01 2.50 -3.19
N TYR A 40 2.65 1.44 -2.69
CA TYR A 40 3.79 1.55 -1.79
C TYR A 40 4.95 2.34 -2.43
N GLY A 41 5.30 2.01 -3.68
CA GLY A 41 6.34 2.73 -4.42
C GLY A 41 6.00 4.21 -4.67
N ILE A 42 4.73 4.51 -4.94
CA ILE A 42 4.24 5.89 -5.07
C ILE A 42 4.37 6.64 -3.73
N ILE A 43 3.97 6.01 -2.62
CA ILE A 43 4.04 6.61 -1.28
C ILE A 43 5.49 6.91 -0.90
N GLU A 44 6.43 5.98 -1.14
CA GLU A 44 7.86 6.25 -0.90
C GLU A 44 8.37 7.43 -1.73
N LYS A 45 8.03 7.50 -3.02
CA LYS A 45 8.38 8.63 -3.90
C LYS A 45 7.80 9.95 -3.38
N ILE A 46 6.55 9.97 -2.97
CA ILE A 46 5.89 11.17 -2.43
C ILE A 46 6.56 11.63 -1.13
N ILE A 47 6.83 10.70 -0.20
CA ILE A 47 7.49 11.03 1.06
C ILE A 47 8.91 11.56 0.79
N SER A 48 9.64 10.92 -0.13
CA SER A 48 10.99 11.37 -0.51
C SER A 48 10.98 12.75 -1.17
N LEU A 49 9.96 13.07 -1.99
CA LEU A 49 9.80 14.39 -2.58
C LEU A 49 9.47 15.44 -1.50
N CYS A 50 8.51 15.14 -0.63
CA CYS A 50 8.11 16.05 0.44
C CYS A 50 9.24 16.31 1.45
N HIS A 51 10.07 15.29 1.73
CA HIS A 51 11.26 15.46 2.57
C HIS A 51 12.33 16.34 1.90
N ASN A 52 12.58 16.16 0.60
CA ASN A 52 13.55 16.97 -0.14
C ASN A 52 13.11 18.43 -0.29
N ASP A 53 11.81 18.69 -0.39
CA ASP A 53 11.26 20.05 -0.47
C ASP A 53 11.59 20.86 0.81
N ILE A 54 11.49 20.21 1.98
CA ILE A 54 11.81 20.81 3.30
C ILE A 54 13.33 21.00 3.49
N ALA A 55 14.17 20.25 2.78
CA ALA A 55 15.63 20.36 2.88
C ALA A 55 16.23 21.39 1.90
N ALA A 56 15.41 21.94 1.00
CA ALA A 56 15.82 22.93 0.01
C ALA A 56 15.61 24.40 0.47
N GLU A 57 14.93 24.60 1.62
CA GLU A 57 14.81 25.87 2.36
C GLU A 57 15.91 26.04 3.43
#